data_AF-A0A3S8UCJ1-F1
#
_entry.id   AF-A0A3S8UCJ1-F1
#
_cell.length_a   1.000
_cell.length_b   1.000
_cell.length_c   1.000
_cell.angle_alpha   90.00
_cell.angle_beta   90.00
_cell.angle_gamma   90.00
#
_symmetry.space_group_name_H-M   'P 1'
#
loop_
_entity.id
_entity.type
_entity.pdbx_description
1 polymer ?
#
loop_
_entity_poly.entity_id
_entity_poly.type
_entity_poly.pdbx_seq_one_letter_code
_entity_poly.pdbx_strand_id
1 'polypeptide(L)'
;MPLLRSRHACLAAAALFTMPVCGVAQGATALDCLPPVPPAPVTDAATRAEYRVEIGQEFTAYFDEAQTYLRCLDAARAQVSEEINRAIHDYQALGEDPDG
;
A
#
# COMPACT_ATOMS: atom_id res chain seq x y z
N MET A 1 68.86 -17.03 0.10
CA MET A 1 68.35 -15.91 -0.72
C MET A 1 68.48 -16.30 -2.19
N PRO A 2 67.35 -16.43 -2.89
CA PRO A 2 66.90 -15.35 -3.75
C PRO A 2 65.42 -14.96 -3.51
N LEU A 3 65.12 -13.70 -3.80
CA LEU A 3 63.80 -13.08 -3.75
C LEU A 3 63.06 -13.37 -5.05
N LEU A 4 61.82 -13.88 -5.01
CA LEU A 4 60.82 -13.53 -6.03
C LEU A 4 59.37 -13.83 -5.58
N ARG A 5 58.75 -12.75 -5.10
CA ARG A 5 57.43 -12.26 -5.55
C ARG A 5 56.21 -13.13 -5.26
N SER A 6 55.63 -12.81 -4.10
CA SER A 6 54.20 -12.86 -3.79
C SER A 6 53.30 -12.80 -5.03
N ARG A 7 52.53 -13.88 -5.24
CA ARG A 7 51.38 -13.92 -6.14
C ARG A 7 50.21 -14.56 -5.38
N HIS A 8 49.88 -14.01 -4.22
CA HIS A 8 48.49 -14.06 -3.77
C HIS A 8 47.74 -13.10 -4.67
N ALA A 9 47.32 -13.62 -5.83
CA ALA A 9 46.35 -12.96 -6.66
C ALA A 9 45.13 -12.76 -5.79
N CYS A 10 44.97 -11.54 -5.26
CA CYS A 10 43.73 -11.03 -4.73
C CYS A 10 42.67 -11.27 -5.79
N LEU A 11 41.96 -12.38 -5.67
CA LEU A 11 40.61 -12.51 -6.20
C LEU A 11 39.77 -11.52 -5.42
N ALA A 12 39.78 -10.27 -5.87
CA ALA A 12 38.83 -9.27 -5.44
C ALA A 12 37.47 -9.71 -5.98
N ALA A 13 36.81 -10.58 -5.23
CA ALA A 13 35.39 -10.83 -5.39
C ALA A 13 34.70 -9.49 -5.11
N ALA A 14 34.29 -8.81 -6.18
CA ALA A 14 33.45 -7.64 -6.09
C ALA A 14 32.11 -8.08 -5.48
N ALA A 15 32.00 -7.94 -4.16
CA ALA A 15 30.75 -8.09 -3.44
C ALA A 15 29.84 -6.94 -3.87
N LEU A 16 28.96 -7.21 -4.83
CA LEU A 16 27.83 -6.36 -5.17
C LEU A 16 26.91 -6.30 -3.94
N PHE A 17 27.14 -5.31 -3.08
CA PHE A 17 26.21 -4.94 -2.02
C PHE A 17 24.99 -4.28 -2.68
N THR A 18 24.05 -5.10 -3.14
CA THR A 18 22.68 -4.64 -3.39
C THR A 18 22.05 -4.39 -2.03
N MET A 19 22.16 -3.17 -1.52
CA MET A 19 21.39 -2.71 -0.36
C MET A 19 19.91 -2.84 -0.70
N PRO A 20 19.15 -3.73 -0.04
CA PRO A 20 17.71 -3.76 -0.22
C PRO A 20 17.20 -2.44 0.35
N VAL A 21 16.68 -1.57 -0.52
CA VAL A 21 15.88 -0.43 -0.09
C VAL A 21 14.68 -1.06 0.62
N CYS A 22 14.70 -1.10 1.95
CA CYS A 22 13.50 -1.29 2.74
C CYS A 22 12.62 -0.08 2.43
N GLY A 23 11.75 -0.22 1.43
CA GLY A 23 10.70 0.74 1.17
C GLY A 23 9.91 0.85 2.45
N VAL A 24 9.93 2.04 3.08
CA VAL A 24 8.90 2.37 4.04
C VAL A 24 7.60 2.30 3.25
N ALA A 25 6.79 1.27 3.51
CA ALA A 25 5.44 1.24 2.97
C ALA A 25 4.74 2.45 3.60
N GLN A 26 4.68 3.55 2.86
CA GLN A 26 3.80 4.66 3.19
C GLN A 26 2.40 4.06 3.15
N GLY A 27 1.91 3.76 4.34
CA GLY A 27 0.61 3.20 4.51
C GLY A 27 -0.45 4.19 4.04
N ALA A 28 -1.33 3.76 3.13
CA ALA A 28 -2.53 4.52 2.81
C ALA A 28 -3.33 4.75 4.08
N THR A 29 -3.49 6.00 4.48
CA THR A 29 -4.40 6.38 5.57
C THR A 29 -5.79 6.58 5.00
N ALA A 30 -6.82 6.60 5.86
CA ALA A 30 -8.18 6.86 5.40
C ALA A 30 -8.33 8.25 4.73
N LEU A 31 -7.43 9.19 5.03
CA LEU A 31 -7.42 10.52 4.42
C LEU A 31 -6.91 10.49 2.97
N ASP A 32 -6.22 9.43 2.56
CA ASP A 32 -5.72 9.25 1.20
C ASP A 32 -6.78 8.63 0.26
N CYS A 33 -7.89 8.12 0.82
CA CYS A 33 -8.95 7.49 0.07
C CYS A 33 -10.00 8.52 -0.37
N LEU A 34 -10.05 8.82 -1.67
CA LEU A 34 -11.03 9.75 -2.24
C LEU A 34 -12.32 9.01 -2.65
N PRO A 35 -13.49 9.33 -2.09
CA PRO A 35 -14.75 8.75 -2.53
C PRO A 35 -15.11 9.22 -3.95
N PRO A 36 -15.61 8.34 -4.83
CA PRO A 36 -16.09 8.75 -6.15
C PRO A 36 -17.40 9.52 -6.03
N VAL A 37 -17.66 10.37 -7.03
CA VAL A 37 -18.91 11.14 -7.13
C VAL A 37 -19.93 10.33 -7.94
N PRO A 38 -21.13 10.04 -7.39
CA PRO A 38 -22.17 9.38 -8.14
C PRO A 38 -22.61 10.20 -9.37
N PRO A 39 -22.90 9.55 -10.52
CA PRO A 39 -23.48 10.24 -11.67
C PRO A 39 -24.82 10.90 -11.31
N ALA A 40 -25.10 12.05 -11.92
CA ALA A 40 -26.37 12.73 -11.71
C ALA A 40 -27.54 11.92 -12.32
N PRO A 41 -28.70 11.84 -11.64
CA PRO A 41 -29.83 11.10 -12.17
C PRO A 41 -30.43 11.79 -13.41
N VAL A 42 -30.58 11.03 -14.49
CA VAL A 42 -31.30 11.47 -15.70
C VAL A 42 -32.76 11.01 -15.62
N THR A 43 -33.66 11.92 -15.27
CA THR A 43 -35.08 11.60 -15.02
C THR A 43 -35.94 11.56 -16.28
N ASP A 44 -35.54 12.27 -17.34
CA ASP A 44 -36.25 12.26 -18.63
C ASP A 44 -36.06 10.94 -19.39
N ALA A 45 -37.17 10.35 -19.83
CA ALA A 45 -37.17 9.04 -20.47
C ALA A 45 -36.63 9.08 -21.91
N ALA A 46 -36.89 10.16 -22.65
CA ALA A 46 -36.38 10.31 -24.01
C ALA A 46 -34.85 10.44 -24.00
N THR A 47 -34.32 11.29 -23.13
CA THR A 47 -32.88 11.48 -22.91
C THR A 47 -32.21 10.18 -22.48
N ARG A 48 -32.79 9.42 -21.55
CA ARG A 48 -32.24 8.10 -21.17
C ARG A 48 -32.22 7.11 -22.33
N ALA A 49 -33.22 7.15 -23.22
CA ALA A 49 -33.27 6.24 -24.36
C ALA A 49 -32.25 6.61 -25.43
N GLU A 50 -32.09 7.91 -25.70
CA GLU A 50 -31.14 8.46 -26.67
C GLU A 50 -29.68 8.23 -26.23
N TYR A 51 -29.35 8.55 -24.97
CA TYR A 51 -27.98 8.52 -24.43
C TYR A 51 -27.72 7.31 -23.53
N ARG A 52 -28.42 6.20 -23.76
CA ARG A 52 -28.36 5.03 -22.88
C ARG A 52 -26.94 4.47 -22.71
N VAL A 53 -26.13 4.52 -23.76
CA VAL A 53 -24.78 3.95 -23.77
C VAL A 53 -23.84 4.83 -22.95
N GLU A 54 -23.88 6.13 -23.19
CA GLU A 54 -23.06 7.15 -22.53
C GLU A 54 -23.38 7.20 -21.03
N ILE A 55 -24.67 7.26 -20.69
CA ILE A 55 -25.11 7.18 -19.28
C ILE A 55 -24.62 5.86 -18.66
N GLY A 56 -24.75 4.74 -19.36
CA GLY A 56 -24.25 3.45 -18.87
C GLY A 56 -22.74 3.44 -18.60
N GLN A 57 -21.95 4.14 -19.40
CA GLN A 57 -20.52 4.28 -19.22
C GLN A 57 -20.17 5.10 -17.97
N GLU A 58 -20.90 6.19 -17.69
CA GLU A 58 -20.69 6.99 -16.47
C GLU A 58 -20.94 6.16 -15.20
N PHE A 59 -22.00 5.35 -15.19
CA PHE A 59 -22.26 4.44 -14.07
C PHE A 59 -21.20 3.35 -13.94
N THR A 60 -20.74 2.78 -15.05
CA THR A 60 -19.67 1.78 -15.04
C THR A 60 -18.37 2.37 -14.47
N ALA A 61 -17.99 3.58 -14.91
CA ALA A 61 -16.83 4.29 -14.38
C ALA A 61 -16.96 4.53 -12.86
N TYR A 62 -18.12 5.00 -12.40
CA TYR A 62 -18.39 5.18 -10.97
C TYR A 62 -18.23 3.88 -10.18
N PHE A 63 -18.69 2.74 -10.69
CA PHE A 63 -18.56 1.46 -9.99
C PHE A 63 -17.10 0.98 -9.92
N ASP A 64 -16.30 1.21 -10.94
CA ASP A 64 -14.87 0.87 -10.92
C ASP A 64 -14.09 1.76 -9.95
N GLU A 65 -14.41 3.05 -9.92
CA GLU A 65 -13.84 3.99 -8.94
C GLU A 65 -14.29 3.66 -7.51
N ALA A 66 -15.55 3.27 -7.31
CA ALA A 66 -16.06 2.85 -6.00
C ALA A 66 -15.33 1.61 -5.46
N GLN A 67 -15.06 0.63 -6.32
CA GLN A 67 -14.25 -0.53 -5.93
C GLN A 67 -12.82 -0.12 -5.58
N THR A 68 -12.24 0.85 -6.29
CA THR A 68 -10.91 1.40 -5.99
C THR A 68 -10.89 2.09 -4.63
N TYR A 69 -11.90 2.89 -4.34
CA TYR A 69 -12.07 3.54 -3.04
C TYR A 69 -12.20 2.53 -1.89
N LEU A 70 -13.00 1.47 -2.06
CA LEU A 70 -13.16 0.43 -1.03
C LEU A 70 -11.85 -0.32 -0.77
N ARG A 71 -11.10 -0.68 -1.82
CA ARG A 71 -9.77 -1.29 -1.64
C ARG A 71 -8.80 -0.39 -0.89
N CYS A 72 -8.85 0.92 -1.12
CA CYS A 72 -8.07 1.88 -0.36
C CYS A 72 -8.45 1.86 1.13
N LEU A 73 -9.75 1.91 1.43
CA LEU A 73 -10.23 1.87 2.82
C LEU A 73 -9.84 0.58 3.54
N ASP A 74 -9.86 -0.56 2.85
CA ASP A 74 -9.44 -1.84 3.41
C ASP A 74 -7.94 -1.82 3.78
N ALA A 75 -7.10 -1.22 2.93
CA ALA A 75 -5.68 -1.05 3.21
C ALA A 75 -5.44 -0.11 4.41
N ALA A 76 -6.20 0.99 4.51
CA ALA A 76 -6.13 1.91 5.64
C ALA A 76 -6.57 1.23 6.95
N ARG A 77 -7.65 0.44 6.88
CA ARG A 77 -8.13 -0.35 8.02
C ARG A 77 -7.06 -1.35 8.49
N ALA A 78 -6.39 -2.03 7.57
CA ALA A 78 -5.35 -3.00 7.92
C ALA A 78 -4.21 -2.36 8.72
N GLN A 79 -3.74 -1.19 8.31
CA GLN A 79 -2.67 -0.48 9.00
C GLN A 79 -3.05 -0.04 10.42
N VAL A 80 -4.25 0.54 10.58
CA VAL A 80 -4.76 0.91 11.91
C VAL A 80 -4.89 -0.33 12.79
N SER A 81 -5.30 -1.47 12.22
CA SER A 81 -5.39 -2.73 12.96
C SER A 81 -4.01 -3.22 13.43
N GLU A 82 -2.97 -3.08 12.62
CA GLU A 82 -1.59 -3.38 13.02
C GLU A 82 -1.10 -2.45 14.13
N GLU A 83 -1.43 -1.16 14.06
CA GLU A 83 -1.09 -0.18 15.09
C GLU A 83 -1.77 -0.49 16.43
N ILE A 84 -3.05 -0.84 16.39
CA ILE A 84 -3.80 -1.29 17.58
C ILE A 84 -3.13 -2.52 18.20
N ASN A 85 -2.75 -3.51 17.41
CA ASN A 85 -2.08 -4.71 17.93
C ASN A 85 -0.72 -4.38 18.56
N ARG A 86 0.06 -3.48 17.96
CA ARG A 86 1.32 -3.00 18.57
C ARG A 86 1.07 -2.31 19.91
N ALA A 87 0.10 -1.40 19.97
CA ALA A 87 -0.24 -0.70 21.20
C ALA A 87 -0.72 -1.64 22.32
N ILE A 88 -1.46 -2.71 21.97
CA ILE A 88 -1.86 -3.75 22.92
C ILE A 88 -0.63 -4.47 23.49
N HIS A 89 0.31 -4.87 22.64
CA HIS A 89 1.55 -5.52 23.08
C HIS A 89 2.38 -4.60 24.01
N ASP A 90 2.53 -3.34 23.63
CA ASP A 90 3.27 -2.36 24.43
C ASP A 90 2.62 -2.17 25.81
N TYR A 91 1.29 -2.11 25.87
CA TYR A 91 0.55 -2.01 27.13
C TYR A 91 0.72 -3.26 28.01
N GLN A 92 0.68 -4.45 27.41
CA GLN A 92 0.85 -5.71 28.14
C GLN A 92 2.25 -5.81 28.78
N ALA A 93 3.29 -5.35 28.08
CA ALA A 93 4.66 -5.34 28.58
C ALA A 93 4.85 -4.46 29.82
N LEU A 94 3.98 -3.47 30.07
CA LEU A 94 4.02 -2.65 31.30
C LEU A 94 3.65 -3.45 32.55
N GLY A 95 2.87 -4.53 32.40
CA GLY A 95 2.40 -5.37 33.50
C GLY A 95 3.29 -6.58 33.80
N GLU A 96 4.34 -6.82 33.00
CA GLU A 96 5.32 -7.86 33.25
C GLU A 96 6.35 -7.33 34.27
N ASP A 97 6.26 -7.77 35.52
CA ASP A 97 7.27 -7.49 36.56
C ASP A 97 8.56 -8.25 36.19
N PRO A 98 9.74 -7.59 36.06
CA PRO A 98 10.97 -8.25 35.66
C PRO A 98 11.48 -9.33 36.64
N ASP A 99 10.96 -9.38 37.88
CA ASP A 99 11.46 -10.24 38.97
C ASP A 99 10.35 -11.14 39.59
N GLY A 100 9.53 -11.80 38.77
CA GLY A 100 8.68 -12.91 39.25
C GLY A 100 9.47 -14.06 39.89
#